data_AF-A0A9P7BJ29-F1
#
_entry.id   AF-A0A9P7BJ29-F1
#
_cell.length_a   1.000
_cell.length_b   1.000
_cell.length_c   1.000
_cell.angle_alpha   90.00
_cell.angle_beta   90.00
_cell.angle_gamma   90.00
#
_symmetry.space_group_name_H-M   'P 1'
#
loop_
_entity.id
_entity.type
_entity.pdbx_description
1 polymer ?
#
loop_
_entity_poly.entity_id
_entity_poly.type
_entity_poly.pdbx_seq_one_letter_code
_entity_poly.pdbx_strand_id
1 'polypeptide(L)'
;MDFVAPDRFRVQTPAGPQTIIGDTLFLQAEGAIRQVPAPPGLLEQWRNPLPADALPANLQAEDLGNQTLDGVETRHYRLRGSQPGERLEYWIDAQGLPRQLVRSGSSNGRSFQLRLRYSRFNDPALRVDLP
;
A
#
# COMPACT_ATOMS: atom_id res chain seq x y z
N MET A 1 -5.15 -17.59 -13.39
CA MET A 1 -5.31 -17.02 -12.04
C MET A 1 -5.69 -15.57 -12.26
N ASP A 2 -6.93 -15.22 -11.94
CA ASP A 2 -7.45 -13.88 -12.21
C ASP A 2 -7.25 -13.02 -10.97
N PHE A 3 -6.57 -11.89 -11.12
CA PHE A 3 -6.37 -10.93 -10.05
C PHE A 3 -7.46 -9.85 -10.13
N VAL A 4 -8.29 -9.78 -9.09
CA VAL A 4 -9.29 -8.71 -8.93
C VAL A 4 -8.78 -7.76 -7.86
N ALA A 5 -8.33 -6.58 -8.27
CA ALA A 5 -7.93 -5.54 -7.33
C ALA A 5 -9.14 -5.09 -6.49
N PRO A 6 -8.94 -4.65 -5.24
CA PRO A 6 -10.02 -4.06 -4.47
C PRO A 6 -10.67 -2.89 -5.20
N ASP A 7 -12.00 -2.87 -5.22
CA ASP A 7 -12.85 -1.79 -5.72
C ASP A 7 -13.21 -0.79 -4.61
N ARG A 8 -13.04 -1.18 -3.34
CA ARG A 8 -13.41 -0.41 -2.16
C ARG A 8 -12.25 -0.19 -1.22
N PHE A 9 -12.14 1.04 -0.72
CA PHE A 9 -11.14 1.42 0.28
C PHE A 9 -11.81 2.24 1.37
N ARG A 10 -11.41 2.01 2.62
CA ARG A 10 -11.74 2.88 3.75
C ARG A 10 -10.46 3.46 4.29
N VAL A 11 -10.38 4.79 4.33
CA VAL A 11 -9.21 5.53 4.76
C VAL A 11 -9.56 6.30 6.03
N GLN A 12 -8.83 6.09 7.11
CA GLN A 12 -8.92 6.95 8.29
C GLN A 12 -7.87 8.06 8.16
N THR A 13 -8.32 9.32 8.16
CA THR A 13 -7.45 10.50 8.14
C THR A 13 -7.74 11.38 9.36
N PRO A 14 -6.85 12.32 9.73
CA PRO A 14 -7.15 13.32 10.76
C PRO A 14 -8.41 14.15 10.45
N ALA A 15 -8.77 14.31 9.18
CA ALA A 15 -9.98 15.02 8.75
C ALA A 15 -11.26 14.17 8.84
N GLY A 16 -11.14 12.89 9.23
CA GLY A 16 -12.26 11.95 9.31
C GLY A 16 -12.11 10.74 8.38
N PRO A 17 -13.05 9.79 8.48
CA PRO A 17 -13.10 8.63 7.60
C PRO A 17 -13.51 9.03 6.17
N GLN A 18 -12.88 8.38 5.20
CA GLN A 18 -13.21 8.50 3.78
C GLN A 18 -13.45 7.11 3.22
N THR A 19 -14.42 6.99 2.32
CA THR A 19 -14.69 5.75 1.60
C THR A 19 -14.50 5.99 0.12
N ILE A 20 -13.80 5.09 -0.58
CA ILE A 20 -13.64 5.12 -2.03
C ILE A 20 -14.29 3.86 -2.58
N ILE A 21 -15.16 4.01 -3.59
CA ILE A 21 -15.81 2.91 -4.29
C ILE A 21 -15.69 3.19 -5.79
N GLY A 22 -14.96 2.35 -6.51
CA GLY A 22 -14.65 2.58 -7.91
C GLY A 22 -13.91 3.91 -8.11
N ASP A 23 -14.56 4.85 -8.79
CA ASP A 23 -14.09 6.21 -9.10
C ASP A 23 -14.77 7.29 -8.25
N THR A 24 -15.48 6.91 -7.18
CA THR A 24 -16.21 7.86 -6.32
C THR A 24 -15.60 7.90 -4.91
N LEU A 25 -15.32 9.11 -4.43
CA LEU A 25 -14.86 9.38 -3.07
C LEU A 25 -16.02 9.95 -2.23
N PHE A 26 -16.32 9.28 -1.13
CA PHE A 26 -17.30 9.68 -0.14
C PHE A 26 -16.55 10.29 1.07
N LEU A 27 -16.70 11.59 1.25
CA LEU A 27 -16.10 12.36 2.34
C LEU A 27 -17.14 12.50 3.45
N GLN A 28 -16.83 11.98 4.64
CA GLN A 28 -17.68 12.11 5.82
C GLN A 28 -17.09 13.17 6.77
N ALA A 29 -17.76 14.30 6.91
CA ALA A 29 -17.36 15.40 7.78
C ALA A 29 -18.60 16.03 8.43
N GLU A 30 -18.54 16.36 9.72
CA GLU A 30 -19.59 17.09 10.46
C GLU A 30 -21.00 16.47 10.34
N GLY A 31 -21.09 15.14 10.20
CA GLY A 31 -22.37 14.42 10.07
C GLY A 31 -22.97 14.45 8.65
N ALA A 32 -22.30 15.05 7.67
CA ALA A 32 -22.70 15.04 6.27
C ALA A 32 -21.79 14.13 5.42
N ILE A 33 -22.36 13.56 4.36
CA ILE A 33 -21.62 12.80 3.33
C ILE A 33 -21.60 13.64 2.06
N ARG A 34 -20.40 13.92 1.55
CA ARG A 34 -20.20 14.56 0.25
C ARG A 34 -19.58 13.57 -0.73
N GLN A 35 -20.22 13.41 -1.88
CA GLN A 35 -19.69 12.61 -2.98
C GLN A 35 -18.88 13.51 -3.92
N VAL A 36 -17.67 13.09 -4.27
CA VAL A 36 -16.84 13.75 -5.26
C VAL A 36 -16.16 12.71 -6.15
N PRO A 37 -15.86 13.02 -7.42
CA PRO A 37 -15.05 12.14 -8.26
C PRO A 37 -13.68 11.90 -7.62
N ALA A 38 -13.24 10.65 -7.59
CA ALA A 38 -11.88 10.29 -7.22
C ALA A 38 -10.92 10.82 -8.29
N PRO A 39 -9.84 11.51 -7.89
CA PRO A 39 -8.81 11.91 -8.85
C PRO A 39 -8.27 10.70 -9.63
N PRO A 40 -7.98 10.84 -10.94
CA PRO A 40 -7.31 9.80 -11.70
C PRO A 40 -6.02 9.36 -11.00
N GLY A 41 -5.78 8.05 -10.95
CA GLY A 41 -4.58 7.48 -10.32
C GLY A 41 -4.58 7.45 -8.78
N LEU A 42 -5.62 7.95 -8.09
CA LEU A 42 -5.68 7.98 -6.62
C LEU A 42 -5.37 6.62 -5.97
N LEU A 43 -5.88 5.54 -6.57
CA LEU A 43 -5.74 4.18 -6.03
C LEU A 43 -4.47 3.46 -6.50
N GLU A 44 -3.80 3.96 -7.54
CA GLU A 44 -2.63 3.29 -8.14
C GLU A 44 -1.50 3.15 -7.12
N GLN A 45 -1.28 4.20 -6.31
CA GLN A 45 -0.29 4.20 -5.23
C GLN A 45 -0.52 3.13 -4.15
N TRP A 46 -1.74 2.61 -4.01
CA TRP A 46 -2.07 1.55 -3.05
C TRP A 46 -2.10 0.16 -3.70
N ARG A 47 -2.39 0.11 -5.00
CA ARG A 47 -2.42 -1.14 -5.78
C ARG A 47 -1.02 -1.61 -6.17
N ASN A 48 -0.12 -0.68 -6.47
CA ASN A 48 1.26 -1.00 -6.80
C ASN A 48 2.22 -0.11 -5.98
N PRO A 49 2.96 -0.70 -5.04
CA PRO A 49 3.93 0.06 -4.26
C PRO A 49 5.28 0.25 -4.98
N LEU A 50 5.49 -0.37 -6.15
CA LEU A 50 6.67 -0.13 -6.97
C LEU A 50 6.61 1.29 -7.58
N PRO A 51 7.77 1.95 -7.79
CA PRO A 51 7.82 3.14 -8.62
C PRO A 51 7.15 2.90 -9.98
N ALA A 52 6.42 3.88 -10.50
CA ALA A 52 5.65 3.73 -11.75
C ALA A 52 6.55 3.40 -12.97
N ASP A 53 7.81 3.80 -12.92
CA ASP A 53 8.84 3.56 -13.92
C ASP A 53 9.70 2.31 -13.65
N ALA A 54 9.48 1.62 -12.52
CA ALA A 54 10.21 0.41 -12.20
C ALA A 54 9.76 -0.73 -13.12
N LEU A 55 10.62 -1.11 -14.06
CA LEU A 55 10.44 -2.31 -14.87
C LEU A 55 10.76 -3.54 -14.02
N PRO A 56 9.81 -4.47 -13.78
CA PRO A 56 10.05 -5.65 -12.93
C PRO A 56 11.28 -6.47 -13.33
N ALA A 57 11.59 -6.53 -14.62
CA ALA A 57 12.75 -7.25 -15.17
C ALA A 57 14.11 -6.70 -14.68
N ASN A 58 14.17 -5.44 -14.22
CA ASN A 58 15.40 -4.81 -13.74
C ASN A 58 15.53 -4.86 -12.21
N LEU A 59 14.51 -5.35 -11.50
CA LEU A 59 14.51 -5.42 -10.06
C LEU A 59 15.17 -6.73 -9.60
N GLN A 60 16.08 -6.62 -8.63
CA GLN A 60 16.68 -7.77 -7.96
C GLN A 60 16.28 -7.76 -6.49
N ALA A 61 15.80 -8.90 -5.99
CA ALA A 61 15.53 -9.07 -4.57
C ALA A 61 16.77 -9.62 -3.87
N GLU A 62 17.30 -8.87 -2.92
CA GLU A 62 18.35 -9.30 -2.01
C GLU A 62 17.69 -9.82 -0.73
N ASP A 63 17.96 -11.07 -0.40
CA ASP A 63 17.45 -11.72 0.81
C ASP A 63 18.28 -11.34 2.03
N LEU A 64 17.63 -10.75 3.02
CA LEU A 64 18.24 -10.28 4.27
C LEU A 64 17.96 -11.23 5.45
N GLY A 65 17.32 -12.37 5.20
CA GLY A 65 17.06 -13.41 6.18
C GLY A 65 15.72 -13.28 6.91
N ASN A 66 15.57 -14.05 7.98
CA ASN A 66 14.33 -14.14 8.73
C ASN A 66 14.22 -13.02 9.76
N GLN A 67 13.01 -12.47 9.92
CA GLN A 67 12.69 -11.49 10.93
C GLN A 67 11.26 -11.69 11.45
N THR A 68 11.02 -11.47 12.73
CA THR A 68 9.67 -11.48 13.31
C THR A 68 9.10 -10.06 13.33
N LEU A 69 7.87 -9.90 12.83
CA LEU A 69 7.08 -8.67 12.92
C LEU A 69 5.75 -8.94 13.62
N ASP A 70 5.52 -8.30 14.76
CA ASP A 70 4.29 -8.44 15.56
C ASP A 70 3.91 -9.91 15.87
N GLY A 71 4.93 -10.75 16.12
CA GLY A 71 4.75 -12.17 16.37
C GLY A 71 4.58 -13.04 15.12
N VAL A 72 4.60 -12.46 13.91
CA VAL A 72 4.57 -13.19 12.64
C VAL A 72 6.00 -13.34 12.10
N GLU A 73 6.40 -14.57 11.79
CA GLU A 73 7.66 -14.81 11.08
C GLU A 73 7.59 -14.33 9.63
N THR A 74 8.64 -13.64 9.18
CA THR A 74 8.74 -13.08 7.84
C THR A 74 10.14 -13.30 7.27
N ARG A 75 10.23 -13.34 5.94
CA ARG A 75 11.48 -13.20 5.21
C ARG A 75 11.63 -11.75 4.75
N HIS A 76 12.76 -11.14 5.08
CA HIS A 76 13.06 -9.73 4.77
C HIS A 76 13.84 -9.66 3.46
N TYR A 77 13.38 -8.81 2.55
CA TYR A 77 14.00 -8.57 1.26
C TYR A 77 14.26 -7.08 1.06
N ARG A 78 15.40 -6.76 0.44
CA ARG A 78 15.67 -5.45 -0.14
C ARG A 78 15.59 -5.55 -1.66
N LEU A 79 14.78 -4.70 -2.28
CA LEU A 79 14.79 -4.57 -3.73
C LEU A 79 15.90 -3.62 -4.18
N ARG A 80 16.71 -4.09 -5.12
CA ARG A 80 17.75 -3.36 -5.84
C ARG A 80 17.27 -3.10 -7.28
N GLY A 81 17.84 -2.09 -7.93
CA GLY A 81 17.41 -1.69 -9.28
C GLY A 81 16.23 -0.71 -9.30
N SER A 82 15.79 -0.22 -8.14
CA SER A 82 14.96 0.99 -8.02
C SER A 82 15.78 2.24 -8.39
N GLN A 83 15.12 3.40 -8.54
CA GLN A 83 15.80 4.65 -8.85
C GLN A 83 16.97 4.94 -7.89
N PRO A 84 18.07 5.58 -8.36
CA PRO A 84 19.20 5.93 -7.51
C PRO A 84 18.77 6.72 -6.26
N GLY A 85 19.24 6.29 -5.08
CA GLY A 85 18.90 6.93 -3.80
C GLY A 85 17.56 6.46 -3.21
N GLU A 86 16.81 5.60 -3.90
CA GLU A 86 15.66 4.92 -3.31
C GLU A 86 16.07 3.65 -2.57
N ARG A 87 15.40 3.42 -1.44
CA ARG A 87 15.42 2.16 -0.70
C ARG A 87 14.02 1.59 -0.70
N LEU A 88 13.91 0.31 -1.03
CA LEU A 88 12.64 -0.41 -1.00
C LEU A 88 12.85 -1.78 -0.34
N GLU A 89 12.07 -2.07 0.69
CA GLU A 89 12.17 -3.29 1.48
C GLU A 89 10.80 -3.90 1.75
N TYR A 90 10.77 -5.22 1.78
CA TYR A 90 9.58 -6.03 2.00
C TYR A 90 9.83 -7.06 3.09
N TRP A 91 8.82 -7.27 3.93
CA TRP A 91 8.76 -8.41 4.82
C TRP A 91 7.59 -9.27 4.36
N ILE A 92 7.88 -10.48 3.93
CA ILE A 92 6.90 -11.42 3.36
C ILE A 92 6.70 -12.57 4.34
N ASP A 93 5.45 -12.90 4.69
CA ASP A 93 5.17 -14.06 5.54
C ASP A 93 5.30 -15.40 4.78
N ALA A 94 5.15 -16.51 5.50
CA ALA A 94 5.23 -17.85 4.92
C ALA A 94 4.13 -18.15 3.88
N GLN A 95 3.07 -17.33 3.82
CA GLN A 95 2.00 -17.44 2.82
C GLN A 95 2.30 -16.63 1.55
N GLY A 96 3.44 -15.93 1.50
CA GLY A 96 3.79 -15.05 0.40
C GLY A 96 3.10 -13.68 0.47
N LEU A 97 2.47 -13.33 1.59
CA LEU A 97 1.79 -12.06 1.75
C LEU A 97 2.72 -11.00 2.37
N PRO A 98 2.68 -9.74 1.89
CA PRO A 98 3.49 -8.69 2.49
C PRO A 98 2.97 -8.36 3.89
N ARG A 99 3.83 -8.31 4.90
CA ARG A 99 3.48 -7.83 6.26
C ARG A 99 3.85 -6.37 6.44
N GLN A 100 4.95 -5.96 5.83
CA GLN A 100 5.43 -4.60 5.85
C GLN A 100 6.13 -4.25 4.56
N LEU A 101 6.03 -2.98 4.19
CA LEU A 101 6.84 -2.35 3.16
C LEU A 101 7.46 -1.08 3.73
N VAL A 102 8.74 -0.89 3.47
CA VAL A 102 9.43 0.39 3.74
C VAL A 102 10.00 0.92 2.44
N ARG A 103 9.65 2.16 2.11
CA ARG A 103 10.20 2.89 0.98
C ARG A 103 10.77 4.21 1.45
N SER A 104 11.96 4.58 1.02
CA SER A 104 12.50 5.92 1.23
C SER A 104 13.21 6.41 -0.01
N GLY A 105 13.30 7.72 -0.18
CA GLY A 105 13.94 8.31 -1.35
C GLY A 105 13.81 9.82 -1.33
N SER A 106 13.95 10.44 -2.50
CA SER A 106 13.71 11.87 -2.70
C SER A 106 12.69 12.05 -3.82
N SER A 107 11.73 12.96 -3.62
CA SER A 107 10.75 13.35 -4.64
C SER A 107 10.57 14.87 -4.59
N ASN A 108 10.63 15.54 -5.75
CA ASN A 108 10.56 16.99 -5.86
C ASN A 108 11.53 17.73 -4.90
N GLY A 109 12.74 17.18 -4.73
CA GLY A 109 13.79 17.76 -3.86
C GLY A 109 13.57 17.55 -2.36
N ARG A 110 12.53 16.81 -1.94
CA ARG A 110 12.27 16.48 -0.52
C ARG A 110 12.50 15.00 -0.28
N SER A 111 13.23 14.69 0.80
CA SER A 111 13.33 13.32 1.28
C SER A 111 11.99 12.84 1.81
N PHE A 112 11.69 11.57 1.59
CA PHE A 112 10.51 10.92 2.14
C PHE A 112 10.87 9.55 2.69
N GLN A 113 10.06 9.10 3.66
CA GLN A 113 10.03 7.72 4.12
C GLN A 113 8.57 7.31 4.31
N LEU A 114 8.20 6.19 3.71
CA LEU A 114 6.91 5.55 3.79
C LEU A 114 7.09 4.18 4.46
N ARG A 115 6.21 3.88 5.42
CA ARG A 115 6.05 2.54 5.97
C ARG A 115 4.60 2.12 5.82
N LEU A 116 4.35 1.04 5.08
CA LEU A 116 3.05 0.41 4.98
C LEU A 116 3.06 -0.85 5.83
N ARG A 117 2.02 -1.06 6.64
CA ARG A 117 1.80 -2.27 7.43
C ARG A 117 0.52 -2.92 6.96
N TYR A 118 0.61 -4.19 6.62
CA TYR A 118 -0.51 -4.96 6.14
C TYR A 118 -0.93 -5.98 7.19
N SER A 119 -2.24 -6.14 7.36
CA SER A 119 -2.81 -7.08 8.30
C SER A 119 -4.21 -7.49 7.85
N ARG A 120 -4.78 -8.50 8.51
CA ARG A 120 -6.16 -8.97 8.31
C ARG A 120 -6.49 -9.28 6.85
N PHE A 121 -5.56 -9.96 6.17
CA PHE A 121 -5.76 -10.45 4.81
C PHE A 121 -6.99 -11.34 4.71
N ASN A 122 -7.83 -11.07 3.71
CA ASN A 122 -9.06 -11.83 3.42
C ASN A 122 -10.01 -11.96 4.62
N ASP A 123 -9.94 -11.04 5.59
CA ASP A 123 -10.79 -11.09 6.77
C ASP A 123 -12.24 -10.73 6.40
N PRO A 124 -13.20 -11.67 6.52
CA PRO A 124 -14.57 -11.46 6.09
C PRO A 124 -15.34 -10.46 6.96
N ALA A 125 -14.80 -10.08 8.12
CA ALA A 125 -15.34 -9.03 8.97
C ALA A 125 -14.91 -7.62 8.53
N LEU A 126 -13.90 -7.50 7.65
CA LEU A 126 -13.58 -6.24 6.99
C LEU A 126 -14.53 -6.01 5.82
N ARG A 127 -15.61 -5.26 6.08
CA ARG A 127 -16.57 -4.83 5.07
C ARG A 127 -16.53 -3.32 4.92
N VAL A 128 -16.54 -2.87 3.67
CA VAL A 128 -16.72 -1.45 3.32
C VAL A 128 -18.12 -1.31 2.75
N ASP A 129 -19.05 -1.00 3.63
CA ASP A 129 -20.43 -0.73 3.26
C ASP A 129 -20.54 0.64 2.56
N LEU A 130 -21.65 0.84 1.86
CA LEU A 130 -22.00 2.17 1.36
C LEU A 130 -22.25 3.09 2.56
N PRO A 131 -21.68 4.31 2.56
CA PRO A 131 -21.88 5.27 3.64
C PRO A 131 -23.32 5.82 3.70
#